data_AF-A0A383EP89-F1
#
_entry.id   AF-A0A383EP89-F1
#
_cell.length_a   1.000
_cell.length_b   1.000
_cell.length_c   1.000
_cell.angle_alpha   90.00
_cell.angle_beta   90.00
_cell.angle_gamma   90.00
#
_symmetry.space_group_name_H-M   'P 1'
#
loop_
_entity.id
_entity.type
_entity.pdbx_description
1 polymer ?
#
loop_
_entity_poly.entity_id
_entity_poly.type
_entity_poly.pdbx_seq_one_letter_code
_entity_poly.pdbx_strand_id
1 'polypeptide(L)' 'MPLQAPRGMNDILPDSQFQWNYFRESAELIASIHGYEKIDTPVFEN' A
#
# COMPACT_ATOMS: atom_id res chain seq x y z
N MET A 1 2.23 -29.03 -10.05
CA MET A 1 2.78 -28.19 -8.95
C MET A 1 1.63 -27.37 -8.39
N PRO A 2 1.51 -27.23 -7.05
CA PRO A 2 0.55 -26.29 -6.49
C PRO A 2 0.96 -24.85 -6.86
N LEU A 3 -0.04 -23.99 -7.08
CA LEU A 3 0.17 -22.56 -7.22
C LEU A 3 0.71 -22.00 -5.88
N GLN A 4 1.74 -21.16 -5.96
CA GLN A 4 2.37 -20.52 -4.82
C GLN A 4 2.66 -19.06 -5.14
N ALA A 5 2.71 -18.21 -4.11
CA ALA A 5 3.10 -16.82 -4.27
C ALA A 5 4.52 -16.71 -4.86
N PRO A 6 4.75 -15.77 -5.80
CA PRO A 6 6.09 -15.50 -6.29
C PRO A 6 7.03 -15.07 -5.16
N ARG A 7 8.33 -15.36 -5.30
CA ARG A 7 9.33 -14.93 -4.31
C ARG A 7 9.31 -13.41 -4.18
N GLY A 8 9.26 -12.91 -2.94
CA GLY A 8 9.21 -11.49 -2.64
C GLY A 8 7.80 -10.89 -2.62
N MET A 9 6.76 -11.68 -2.91
CA MET A 9 5.36 -11.27 -2.78
C MET A 9 4.75 -12.00 -1.57
N ASN A 10 4.01 -11.26 -0.74
CA ASN A 10 3.31 -11.80 0.43
C ASN A 10 1.83 -11.39 0.38
N ASP A 11 0.96 -12.29 0.80
CA ASP A 11 -0.46 -12.00 0.93
C ASP A 11 -0.74 -11.16 2.18
N ILE A 12 -1.48 -10.07 2.02
CA ILE A 12 -2.00 -9.30 3.16
C ILE A 12 -3.32 -9.94 3.61
N LEU A 13 -3.23 -10.76 4.66
CA LEU A 13 -4.39 -11.45 5.25
C LEU A 13 -5.30 -10.46 6.00
N PRO A 14 -6.61 -10.78 6.19
CA PRO A 14 -7.57 -9.89 6.85
C PRO A 14 -7.08 -9.30 8.18
N ASP A 15 -6.47 -10.13 9.03
CA ASP A 15 -5.97 -9.71 10.34
C ASP A 15 -4.80 -8.70 10.27
N SER A 16 -4.15 -8.57 9.11
CA SER A 16 -3.04 -7.63 8.87
C SER A 16 -3.47 -6.37 8.10
N GLN A 17 -4.66 -6.36 7.49
CA GLN A 17 -5.12 -5.23 6.67
C GLN A 17 -5.26 -3.93 7.46
N PHE A 18 -5.66 -4.02 8.74
CA PHE A 18 -5.86 -2.83 9.56
C PHE A 18 -4.58 -2.03 9.77
N GLN A 19 -3.43 -2.71 9.85
CA GLN A 19 -2.12 -2.08 10.06
C GLN A 19 -1.74 -1.24 8.83
N TRP A 20 -2.01 -1.77 7.63
CA TRP A 20 -1.80 -1.06 6.37
C TRP A 20 -2.75 0.13 6.19
N ASN A 21 -4.01 -0.01 6.61
CA ASN A 21 -4.96 1.11 6.58
C ASN A 21 -4.51 2.23 7.52
N TYR A 22 -4.17 1.90 8.76
CA TYR A 22 -3.68 2.85 9.75
C TYR A 22 -2.46 3.63 9.25
N PHE A 23 -1.47 2.93 8.66
CA PHE A 23 -0.29 3.57 8.10
C PHE A 23 -0.65 4.53 6.97
N ARG A 24 -1.47 4.08 6.00
CA ARG A 24 -1.88 4.91 4.86
C ARG A 24 -2.64 6.16 5.29
N GLU A 25 -3.64 6.01 6.14
CA GLU A 25 -4.44 7.12 6.66
C GLU A 25 -3.58 8.13 7.42
N SER A 26 -2.64 7.66 8.23
CA SER A 26 -1.71 8.53 8.95
C SER A 26 -0.79 9.30 8.01
N ALA A 27 -0.27 8.65 6.98
CA ALA A 27 0.60 9.28 5.98
C ALA A 27 -0.17 10.32 5.14
N GLU A 28 -1.38 9.99 4.70
CA GLU A 28 -2.25 10.90 3.95
C GLU A 28 -2.62 12.13 4.78
N LEU A 29 -2.96 11.95 6.05
CA LEU A 29 -3.25 13.05 6.97
C LEU A 29 -2.04 13.99 7.09
N ILE A 30 -0.85 13.45 7.38
CA ILE A 30 0.38 14.24 7.52
C ILE A 30 0.72 14.97 6.21
N ALA A 31 0.61 14.32 5.06
CA ALA A 31 0.84 14.97 3.77
C ALA A 31 -0.12 16.15 3.55
N SER A 32 -1.42 15.95 3.85
CA SER A 32 -2.45 16.96 3.64
C SER A 32 -2.27 18.21 4.51
N ILE A 33 -1.86 18.06 5.78
CA ILE A 33 -1.62 19.22 6.68
C ILE A 33 -0.41 20.05 6.24
N HIS A 34 0.48 19.48 5.44
CA HIS A 34 1.63 20.17 4.86
C HIS A 34 1.36 20.69 3.43
N GLY A 35 0.11 20.60 2.94
CA GLY A 35 -0.28 21.13 1.63
C GLY A 35 0.12 20.25 0.44
N TYR A 36 0.50 18.99 0.69
CA TYR A 36 0.75 18.01 -0.37
C TYR A 36 -0.56 17.36 -0.82
N GLU A 37 -0.60 17.02 -2.11
CA GLU A 37 -1.70 16.27 -2.71
C GLU A 37 -1.18 14.92 -3.22
N LYS A 38 -2.04 13.91 -3.19
CA LYS A 38 -1.71 12.57 -3.66
C LYS A 38 -1.66 12.56 -5.19
N ILE A 39 -0.62 11.92 -5.74
CA ILE A 39 -0.52 11.56 -7.16
C ILE A 39 -0.45 10.03 -7.28
N ASP A 40 -1.34 9.46 -8.10
CA ASP A 40 -1.31 8.04 -8.45
C ASP A 40 -0.67 7.89 -9.83
N THR A 41 0.37 7.07 -9.92
CA THR A 41 1.07 6.76 -11.17
C THR A 41 0.78 5.33 -11.61
N PRO A 42 0.98 5.00 -12.89
CA PRO A 42 0.99 3.62 -13.36
C PRO A 42 1.91 2.71 -12.54
N VAL A 43 1.53 1.43 -12.45
CA VAL A 43 2.34 0.38 -11.79
C VAL A 43 3.61 0.06 -12.60
N PHE A 44 3.56 0.25 -13.92
CA PHE A 44 4.67 0.04 -14.84
C PHE A 44 4.86 1.30 -15.70
N GLU A 45 6.11 1.64 -15.97
CA GLU A 45 6.54 2.74 -16.84
C GLU A 45 7.43 2.18 -17.96
N ASN A 46 7.56 2.94 -19.07
CA ASN A 46 8.33 2.55 -20.26
C ASN A 46 9.85 2.63 -20.08
#